data_AF-A0A5C6E5Q7-F1
#
_entry.id   AF-A0A5C6E5Q7-F1
#
_cell.length_a   1.000
_cell.length_b   1.000
_cell.length_c   1.000
_cell.angle_alpha   90.00
_cell.angle_beta   90.00
_cell.angle_gamma   90.00
#
_symmetry.space_group_name_H-M   'P 1'
#
loop_
_entity.id
_entity.type
_entity.pdbx_description
1 polymer ?
#
loop_
_entity_poly.entity_id
_entity_poly.type
_entity_poly.pdbx_seq_one_letter_code
_entity_poly.pdbx_strand_id
1 'polypeptide(L)' 'MEQKVVRKLENEIEDAIADVIVGMGLKRLPLLPSKQTMHLMAKAAVTVYETAVENAIGDSNE' A
#
# COMPACT_ATOMS: atom_id res chain seq x y z
N MET A 1 0.42 2.07 15.12
CA MET A 1 1.82 2.01 14.63
C MET A 1 2.47 3.40 14.75
N GLU A 2 3.80 3.52 14.83
CA GLU A 2 4.45 4.86 14.83
C GLU A 2 4.33 5.55 13.46
N GLN A 3 4.01 6.85 13.43
CA GLN A 3 3.82 7.59 12.17
C GLN A 3 5.03 7.55 11.23
N LYS A 4 6.25 7.46 11.76
CA LYS A 4 7.47 7.34 10.96
C LYS A 4 7.51 6.00 10.20
N VAL A 5 7.04 4.93 10.83
CA VAL A 5 6.96 3.59 10.21
C VAL A 5 5.86 3.58 9.15
N VAL A 6 4.70 4.19 9.45
CA VAL A 6 3.58 4.33 8.50
C VAL A 6 4.05 5.03 7.22
N ARG A 7 4.70 6.20 7.34
CA ARG A 7 5.22 6.93 6.18
C ARG A 7 6.24 6.13 5.37
N LYS A 8 7.06 5.33 6.05
CA LYS A 8 8.04 4.46 5.38
C LYS A 8 7.34 3.37 4.57
N LEU A 9 6.34 2.70 5.16
CA LEU A 9 5.53 1.68 4.49
C LEU A 9 4.73 2.27 3.32
N GLU A 10 4.13 3.46 3.49
CA GLU A 10 3.43 4.16 2.42
C GLU A 10 4.35 4.37 1.21
N ASN A 11 5.58 4.85 1.42
CA ASN A 11 6.54 5.07 0.33
C ASN A 11 6.97 3.75 -0.34
N GLU A 12 7.32 2.73 0.46
CA GLU A 12 7.74 1.42 -0.08
C GLU A 12 6.63 0.74 -0.88
N ILE A 13 5.37 0.87 -0.45
CA ILE A 13 4.22 0.34 -1.18
C ILE A 13 3.92 1.19 -2.42
N GLU A 14 4.04 2.52 -2.36
CA GLU A 14 3.87 3.38 -3.54
C GLU A 14 4.88 3.04 -4.64
N ASP A 15 6.15 2.82 -4.27
CA ASP A 15 7.21 2.39 -5.19
C ASP A 15 6.91 1.00 -5.77
N ALA A 16 6.49 0.04 -4.95
CA ALA A 16 6.11 -1.31 -5.41
C ALA A 16 4.89 -1.29 -6.36
N ILE A 17 3.90 -0.42 -6.10
CA ILE A 17 2.76 -0.22 -6.98
C ILE A 17 3.22 0.32 -8.34
N ALA A 18 4.12 1.31 -8.33
CA ALA A 18 4.67 1.89 -9.56
C ALA A 18 5.41 0.83 -10.40
N ASP A 19 6.26 0.02 -9.77
CA ASP A 19 7.01 -1.04 -10.43
C ASP A 19 6.09 -2.07 -11.11
N VAL A 20 5.02 -2.48 -10.42
CA VAL A 20 4.03 -3.41 -10.99
C VAL A 20 3.32 -2.79 -12.19
N ILE A 21 2.88 -1.53 -12.08
CA ILE A 21 2.17 -0.84 -13.17
C ILE A 21 3.07 -0.68 -14.40
N VAL A 22 4.33 -0.29 -14.19
CA VAL A 22 5.33 -0.18 -15.26
C VAL A 22 5.56 -1.55 -15.91
N GLY A 23 5.70 -2.61 -15.11
CA GLY A 23 5.89 -3.97 -15.59
C GLY A 23 4.69 -4.54 -16.36
N MET A 24 3.46 -4.16 -16.00
CA MET A 24 2.24 -4.57 -16.72
C MET A 24 2.12 -3.88 -18.09
N GLY A 25 2.57 -2.62 -18.18
CA GLY A 25 2.54 -1.82 -19.40
C GLY A 25 1.14 -1.51 -19.93
N LEU A 26 1.08 -0.66 -20.96
CA LEU A 26 -0.18 -0.20 -21.57
C LEU A 26 -1.04 -1.30 -22.19
N LYS A 27 -0.47 -2.49 -22.44
CA LYS A 27 -1.19 -3.63 -22.99
C LYS A 27 -2.17 -4.26 -22.00
N ARG A 28 -1.87 -4.18 -20.69
CA ARG A 28 -2.70 -4.75 -19.62
C ARG A 28 -3.44 -3.68 -18.82
N LEU A 29 -2.92 -2.45 -18.82
CA LEU A 29 -3.54 -1.29 -18.19
C LEU A 29 -3.75 -0.20 -19.25
N PRO A 30 -4.96 -0.13 -19.87
CA PRO A 30 -5.23 0.87 -20.90
C PRO A 30 -5.16 2.31 -20.36
N LEU A 31 -5.26 2.48 -19.04
CA LEU A 31 -5.10 3.74 -18.33
C LEU A 31 -4.08 3.55 -17.21
N LEU A 32 -3.10 4.46 -17.14
CA LEU A 32 -2.15 4.51 -16.04
C LEU A 32 -2.72 5.37 -14.92
N PRO A 33 -2.68 4.91 -13.65
CA PRO A 33 -3.09 5.74 -12.54
C PRO A 33 -2.14 6.93 -12.39
N SER A 34 -2.69 8.06 -11.95
CA SER A 34 -1.88 9.23 -11.61
C SER A 34 -1.00 8.94 -10.39
N LYS A 35 0.04 9.77 -10.18
CA LYS A 35 0.82 9.72 -8.94
C LYS A 35 -0.06 9.83 -7.69
N GLN A 36 -1.03 10.73 -7.71
CA GLN A 36 -1.97 10.90 -6.59
C GLN A 36 -2.82 9.65 -6.35
N THR A 37 -3.23 8.96 -7.41
CA THR A 37 -3.96 7.69 -7.32
C THR A 37 -3.09 6.60 -6.69
N MET A 38 -1.84 6.45 -7.14
CA MET A 38 -0.91 5.48 -6.55
C MET A 38 -0.62 5.76 -5.08
N HIS A 39 -0.46 7.04 -4.71
CA HIS A 39 -0.30 7.46 -3.33
C HIS A 39 -1.48 7.06 -2.44
N LEU A 40 -2.72 7.24 -2.93
CA LEU A 40 -3.93 6.82 -2.21
C LEU A 40 -4.04 5.30 -2.09
N MET A 41 -3.64 4.56 -3.11
CA MET A 41 -3.60 3.09 -3.06
C MET A 41 -2.61 2.60 -1.99
N ALA A 42 -1.43 3.20 -1.92
CA ALA A 42 -0.44 2.88 -0.89
C ALA A 42 -0.98 3.11 0.53
N LYS A 43 -1.64 4.26 0.75
CA LYS A 43 -2.31 4.56 2.03
C LYS A 43 -3.36 3.53 2.40
N ALA A 44 -4.23 3.18 1.45
CA ALA A 44 -5.26 2.17 1.69
C ALA A 44 -4.66 0.80 2.03
N ALA A 45 -3.60 0.38 1.33
CA ALA A 45 -2.89 -0.85 1.63
C ALA A 45 -2.25 -0.85 3.02
N VAL A 46 -1.62 0.27 3.42
CA VAL A 46 -1.06 0.44 4.77
C VAL A 46 -2.15 0.35 5.83
N THR A 47 -3.28 1.01 5.65
CA THR A 47 -4.41 0.90 6.59
C THR A 47 -4.88 -0.54 6.76
N VAL A 48 -5.01 -1.30 5.67
CA VAL A 48 -5.38 -2.73 5.75
C VAL A 48 -4.34 -3.54 6.54
N TYR A 49 -3.05 -3.26 6.33
CA TYR A 49 -1.97 -3.92 7.08
C TYR A 49 -2.01 -3.56 8.57
N GLU A 50 -2.18 -2.28 8.90
CA GLU A 50 -2.31 -1.82 10.29
C GLU A 50 -3.47 -2.52 10.99
N THR A 51 -4.64 -2.56 10.37
CA THR A 51 -5.81 -3.27 10.91
C THR A 51 -5.55 -4.76 11.07
N ALA A 52 -4.87 -5.40 10.11
CA ALA A 52 -4.54 -6.83 10.21
C ALA A 52 -3.58 -7.12 11.38
N VAL A 53 -2.58 -6.26 11.59
CA VAL A 53 -1.65 -6.37 12.72
C VAL A 53 -2.36 -6.15 14.04
N GLU A 54 -3.23 -5.15 14.14
CA GLU A 54 -4.04 -4.88 15.33
C GLU A 54 -4.93 -6.07 15.69
N ASN A 55 -5.61 -6.65 14.70
CA ASN A 55 -6.46 -7.83 14.91
C ASN A 55 -5.65 -9.07 15.32
N ALA A 56 -4.48 -9.31 14.70
CA ALA A 56 -3.64 -10.44 15.07
C ALA A 56 -3.13 -10.38 16.52
N ILE A 57 -2.87 -9.17 17.04
CA ILE A 57 -2.50 -8.96 18.45
C ILE A 57 -3.72 -9.15 19.36
N GLY A 58 -4.91 -8.75 18.91
CA GLY A 58 -6.18 -8.99 19.62
C GLY A 58 -6.48 -10.48 19.80
N ASP A 59 -6.39 -11.25 18.71
CA ASP A 59 -6.67 -12.69 18.68
C ASP A 59 -5.65 -13.54 19.47
N SER A 60 -4.46 -13.01 19.74
CA SER A 60 -3.41 -13.70 20.51
C SER A 60 -3.58 -13.59 22.04
N ASN A 61 -4.51 -12.75 22.51
CA ASN A 61 -4.77 -12.50 23.93
C ASN A 61 -6.14 -13.05 24.41
N GLU A 62 -6.87 -13.78 23.56
CA GLU A 62 -8.01 -14.63 23.93
C GLU A 62 -7.59 -16.10 24.06
#